data_AF-A0A1H8AWA7-F1
#
_entry.id   AF-A0A1H8AWA7-F1
#
_cell.length_a   1.000
_cell.length_b   1.000
_cell.length_c   1.000
_cell.angle_alpha   90.00
_cell.angle_beta   90.00
_cell.angle_gamma   90.00
#
_symmetry.space_group_name_H-M   'P 1'
#
loop_
_entity.id
_entity.type
_entity.pdbx_description
1 polymer ?
#
loop_
_entity_poly.entity_id
_entity_poly.type
_entity_poly.pdbx_seq_one_letter_code
_entity_poly.pdbx_strand_id
1 'polypeptide(L)'
;MHSLLTLKTKLNKFNEHKLDGQPLTDTEFKRTLTLIEGKSIYDSAKILRDKLLIEREDGSQLYVELMNTKDWWKNLFQVTTQTTVKGTYINRYDVTILINGLPLDQIELKRRGLDFKEAFNQIQRYRRHDFGVSPPV
;
A
#
# COMPACT_ATOMS: atom_id res chain seq x y z
N MET A 1 -0.23 12.09 9.57
CA MET A 1 1.12 12.69 9.43
C MET A 1 2.24 11.67 9.64
N HIS A 2 2.21 10.81 10.67
CA HIS A 2 3.28 9.83 10.95
C HIS A 2 3.45 8.72 9.88
N SER A 3 2.36 8.30 9.21
CA SER A 3 2.40 7.25 8.17
C SER A 3 3.05 7.69 6.85
N LEU A 4 2.79 8.93 6.41
CA LEU A 4 3.33 9.45 5.13
C LEU A 4 4.84 9.70 5.19
N LEU A 5 5.35 10.21 6.32
CA LEU A 5 6.78 10.38 6.54
C LEU A 5 7.51 9.02 6.52
N THR A 6 6.86 7.98 7.05
CA THR A 6 7.36 6.61 7.00
C THR A 6 7.38 6.10 5.55
N LEU A 7 6.31 6.30 4.79
CA LEU A 7 6.24 5.87 3.38
C LEU A 7 7.33 6.51 2.53
N LYS A 8 7.52 7.84 2.62
CA LYS A 8 8.59 8.55 1.87
C LYS A 8 9.96 7.95 2.17
N THR A 9 10.25 7.70 3.45
CA THR A 9 11.53 7.13 3.88
C THR A 9 11.75 5.73 3.30
N LYS A 10 10.72 4.87 3.34
CA LYS A 10 10.82 3.51 2.81
C LYS A 10 10.91 3.48 1.28
N LEU A 11 10.18 4.37 0.60
CA LEU A 11 10.23 4.51 -0.84
C LEU A 11 11.62 4.96 -1.32
N ASN A 12 12.20 5.96 -0.65
CA ASN A 12 13.58 6.40 -0.90
C ASN A 12 14.59 5.27 -0.67
N LYS A 13 14.47 4.52 0.43
CA LYS A 13 15.37 3.41 0.73
C LYS A 13 15.26 2.29 -0.30
N PHE A 14 14.04 1.92 -0.69
CA PHE A 14 13.79 0.88 -1.70
C PHE A 14 14.34 1.26 -3.08
N ASN A 15 14.22 2.55 -3.47
CA ASN A 15 14.70 3.06 -4.76
C ASN A 15 16.12 3.65 -4.71
N GLU A 16 16.89 3.45 -3.63
CA GLU A 16 18.17 4.16 -3.41
C GLU A 16 19.17 4.00 -4.57
N HIS A 17 19.17 2.83 -5.22
CA HIS A 17 20.00 2.49 -6.37
C HIS A 17 19.69 3.28 -7.66
N LYS A 18 18.61 4.07 -7.68
CA LYS A 18 18.21 4.93 -8.81
C LYS A 18 18.25 6.42 -8.46
N LEU A 19 18.53 6.74 -7.20
CA LEU A 19 18.45 8.09 -6.68
C LEU A 19 19.81 8.79 -6.67
N ASP A 20 20.91 8.07 -6.90
CA ASP A 20 22.28 8.60 -6.93
C ASP A 20 22.61 9.48 -5.72
N GLY A 21 22.13 9.07 -4.54
CA GLY A 21 22.32 9.82 -3.29
C GLY A 21 21.44 11.06 -3.13
N GLN A 22 20.52 11.32 -4.06
CA GLN A 22 19.56 12.43 -4.03
C GLN A 22 18.14 11.92 -3.74
N PRO A 23 17.69 11.89 -2.47
CA PRO A 23 16.36 11.45 -2.10
C PRO A 23 15.27 12.29 -2.76
N LEU A 24 14.07 11.72 -2.89
CA LEU A 24 12.91 12.48 -3.34
C LEU A 24 12.65 13.68 -2.42
N THR A 25 12.46 14.86 -3.02
CA THR A 25 11.99 16.04 -2.28
C THR A 25 10.52 15.87 -1.88
N ASP A 26 9.98 16.76 -1.04
CA ASP A 26 8.55 16.70 -0.68
C ASP A 26 7.65 16.91 -1.91
N THR A 27 8.06 17.78 -2.83
CA THR A 27 7.37 18.02 -4.09
C THR A 27 7.36 16.77 -4.98
N GLU A 28 8.53 16.14 -5.19
CA GLU A 28 8.67 14.92 -6.00
C GLU A 28 7.89 13.74 -5.39
N PHE A 29 7.94 13.60 -4.06
CA PHE A 29 7.17 12.59 -3.36
C PHE A 29 5.66 12.83 -3.49
N LYS A 30 5.21 14.09 -3.41
CA LYS A 30 3.80 14.44 -3.62
C LYS A 30 3.33 14.11 -5.05
N ARG A 31 4.17 14.33 -6.07
CA ARG A 31 3.87 13.88 -7.45
C ARG A 31 3.65 12.36 -7.51
N THR A 32 4.50 11.60 -6.82
CA THR A 32 4.34 10.15 -6.71
C THR A 32 3.03 9.76 -6.02
N LEU A 33 2.66 10.44 -4.92
CA LEU A 33 1.39 10.20 -4.22
C LEU A 33 0.17 10.43 -5.13
N THR A 34 0.16 11.53 -5.89
CA THR A 34 -0.92 11.83 -6.84
C THR A 34 -1.12 10.73 -7.88
N LEU A 35 -0.04 10.03 -8.28
CA LEU A 35 -0.14 8.92 -9.25
C LEU A 35 -0.78 7.67 -8.64
N ILE A 36 -0.64 7.44 -7.34
CA ILE A 36 -1.12 6.21 -6.67
C ILE A 36 -2.47 6.40 -5.97
N GLU A 37 -2.85 7.63 -5.64
CA GLU A 37 -4.09 7.92 -4.89
C GLU A 37 -5.35 7.90 -5.80
N GLY A 38 -6.49 7.54 -5.20
CA GLY A 38 -7.82 7.64 -5.83
C GLY A 38 -8.07 6.66 -6.98
N LYS A 39 -7.34 5.55 -7.04
CA LYS A 39 -7.44 4.56 -8.13
C LYS A 39 -8.40 3.42 -7.79
N SER A 40 -8.95 2.78 -8.82
CA SER A 40 -9.74 1.54 -8.65
C SER A 40 -8.85 0.41 -8.09
N ILE A 41 -9.43 -0.68 -7.59
CA ILE A 41 -8.65 -1.86 -7.15
C ILE A 41 -7.78 -2.38 -8.31
N TYR A 42 -8.36 -2.46 -9.51
CA TYR A 42 -7.66 -2.96 -10.68
C TYR A 42 -6.48 -2.05 -11.06
N ASP A 43 -6.70 -0.74 -11.13
CA ASP A 43 -5.65 0.23 -11.48
C ASP A 43 -4.58 0.31 -10.41
N SER A 44 -4.96 0.29 -9.13
CA SER A 44 -4.03 0.23 -8.00
C SER A 44 -3.13 -1.00 -8.09
N ALA A 45 -3.72 -2.15 -8.42
CA ALA A 45 -2.96 -3.39 -8.58
C ALA A 45 -1.99 -3.31 -9.77
N LYS A 46 -2.40 -2.67 -10.88
CA LYS A 46 -1.52 -2.43 -12.03
C LYS A 46 -0.35 -1.51 -11.66
N ILE A 47 -0.66 -0.35 -11.06
CA ILE A 47 0.33 0.63 -10.59
C ILE A 47 1.34 0.00 -9.63
N LEU A 48 0.88 -0.83 -8.70
CA LEU A 48 1.75 -1.51 -7.73
C LEU A 48 2.82 -2.38 -8.40
N ARG A 49 2.53 -2.96 -9.58
CA ARG A 49 3.44 -3.84 -10.31
C ARG A 49 4.28 -3.11 -11.37
N ASP A 50 3.89 -1.90 -11.74
CA ASP A 50 4.53 -1.10 -12.78
C ASP A 50 5.54 -0.10 -12.19
N LYS A 51 6.28 0.58 -13.09
CA LYS A 51 7.16 1.70 -12.74
C LYS A 51 6.42 3.02 -12.94
N LEU A 52 6.53 3.91 -11.96
CA LEU A 52 5.99 5.26 -12.02
C LEU A 52 7.04 6.21 -12.58
N LEU A 53 6.74 6.85 -13.70
CA LEU A 53 7.56 7.93 -14.24
C LEU A 53 7.20 9.23 -13.53
N ILE A 54 8.19 9.89 -12.93
CA ILE A 54 8.06 11.24 -12.40
C ILE A 54 9.15 12.15 -12.99
N GLU A 55 8.82 13.43 -13.14
CA GLU A 55 9.80 14.48 -13.42
C GLU A 55 10.35 15.01 -12.09
N ARG A 56 11.68 15.10 -12.00
CA ARG A 56 12.41 15.68 -10.88
C ARG A 56 12.40 17.20 -10.93
N GLU A 57 12.85 17.86 -9.87
CA GLU A 57 12.90 19.34 -9.85
C GLU A 57 13.98 19.93 -10.75
N ASP A 58 14.98 19.14 -11.16
CA ASP A 58 15.98 19.50 -12.16
C ASP A 58 15.53 19.22 -13.62
N GLY A 59 14.30 18.75 -13.81
CA GLY A 59 13.73 18.39 -15.11
C GLY A 59 14.10 16.99 -15.61
N SER A 60 14.94 16.24 -14.89
CA SER A 60 15.27 14.86 -15.24
C SER A 60 14.08 13.92 -14.99
N GLN A 61 14.09 12.77 -15.66
CA GLN A 61 13.06 11.73 -15.51
C GLN A 61 13.53 10.61 -14.60
N LEU A 62 12.67 10.18 -13.67
CA LEU A 62 12.94 9.10 -12.72
C LEU A 62 11.83 8.05 -12.74
N TYR A 63 12.21 6.78 -12.83
CA TYR A 63 11.31 5.62 -12.71
C TYR A 63 11.30 5.07 -11.28
N VAL A 64 10.31 5.48 -10.50
CA VAL A 64 10.07 5.00 -9.14
C VAL A 64 9.34 3.66 -9.18
N GLU A 65 9.81 2.68 -8.41
CA GLU A 65 9.13 1.41 -8.20
C GLU A 65 8.48 1.38 -6.81
N LEU A 66 7.26 0.84 -6.72
CA LEU A 66 6.56 0.66 -5.45
C LEU A 66 6.86 -0.71 -4.81
N MET A 67 7.05 -1.74 -5.64
CA MET A 67 7.28 -3.11 -5.18
C MET A 67 8.09 -3.89 -6.21
N ASN A 68 9.01 -4.73 -5.73
CA ASN A 68 9.66 -5.74 -6.56
C ASN A 68 8.84 -7.03 -6.53
N THR A 69 8.14 -7.32 -7.62
CA THR A 69 7.29 -8.51 -7.78
C THR A 69 8.07 -9.76 -8.20
N LYS A 70 9.27 -9.59 -8.77
CA LYS A 70 10.12 -10.67 -9.27
C LYS A 70 10.98 -11.26 -8.17
N ASP A 71 11.75 -10.39 -7.51
CA ASP A 71 12.63 -10.74 -6.38
C ASP A 71 11.99 -10.23 -5.09
N TRP A 72 10.92 -10.89 -4.64
CA TRP A 72 10.06 -10.42 -3.55
C TRP A 72 10.81 -10.15 -2.23
N TRP A 73 11.92 -10.85 -1.98
CA TRP A 73 12.74 -10.69 -0.78
C TRP A 73 13.57 -9.40 -0.77
N LYS A 74 13.65 -8.68 -1.89
CA LYS A 74 14.32 -7.36 -1.97
C LYS A 74 13.43 -6.21 -1.48
N ASN A 75 12.17 -6.47 -1.14
CA ASN A 75 11.31 -5.47 -0.53
C ASN A 75 11.60 -5.31 0.97
N LEU A 76 11.23 -4.14 1.50
CA LEU A 76 11.29 -3.84 2.93
C LEU A 76 9.96 -4.23 3.59
N PHE A 77 9.99 -5.16 4.52
CA PHE A 77 8.81 -5.62 5.24
C PHE A 77 8.70 -4.98 6.62
N GLN A 78 7.50 -4.56 6.99
CA GLN A 78 7.17 -4.07 8.32
C GLN A 78 5.87 -4.69 8.79
N VAL A 79 5.74 -4.93 10.09
CA VAL A 79 4.51 -5.41 10.72
C VAL A 79 4.04 -4.37 11.70
N THR A 80 2.75 -4.05 11.65
CA THR A 80 2.08 -3.21 12.64
C THR A 80 0.82 -3.93 13.11
N THR A 81 0.44 -3.69 14.35
CA THR A 81 -0.77 -4.28 14.95
C THR A 81 -1.81 -3.20 15.22
N GLN A 82 -3.08 -3.58 15.26
CA GLN A 82 -4.17 -2.70 15.72
C GLN A 82 -4.24 -1.39 14.93
N THR A 83 -4.03 -1.45 13.62
CA THR A 83 -4.00 -0.25 12.78
C THR A 83 -5.41 0.18 12.43
N THR A 84 -5.72 1.44 12.74
CA THR A 84 -7.01 2.06 12.42
C THR A 84 -6.96 2.68 11.04
N VAL A 85 -7.75 2.16 10.10
CA VAL A 85 -7.97 2.78 8.79
C VAL A 85 -9.26 3.60 8.87
N LYS A 86 -9.16 4.90 8.62
CA LYS A 86 -10.33 5.79 8.55
C LYS A 86 -10.86 5.81 7.11
N GLY A 87 -11.89 5.00 6.84
CA GLY A 87 -12.72 5.06 5.63
C GLY A 87 -14.13 5.57 5.96
N THR A 88 -15.15 5.11 5.23
CA THR A 88 -16.58 5.33 5.58
C THR A 88 -16.93 4.79 6.98
N TYR A 89 -16.21 3.74 7.41
CA TYR A 89 -16.24 3.20 8.76
C TYR A 89 -14.83 3.08 9.34
N ILE A 90 -14.73 3.07 10.67
CA ILE A 90 -13.47 2.86 11.40
C ILE A 90 -13.24 1.36 11.52
N ASN A 91 -12.35 0.82 10.67
CA ASN A 91 -11.96 -0.59 10.71
C ASN A 91 -10.61 -0.73 11.45
N ARG A 92 -10.55 -1.66 12.41
CA ARG A 92 -9.34 -2.00 13.17
C ARG A 92 -8.89 -3.40 12.75
N TYR A 93 -7.77 -3.47 12.06
CA TYR A 93 -7.16 -4.73 11.69
C TYR A 93 -6.22 -5.20 12.80
N ASP A 94 -6.23 -6.49 13.11
CA ASP A 94 -5.36 -7.06 14.13
C ASP A 94 -3.89 -6.93 13.74
N VAL A 95 -3.56 -7.26 12.49
CA VAL A 95 -2.21 -7.16 11.94
C VAL A 95 -2.27 -6.58 10.52
N THR A 96 -1.36 -5.66 10.22
CA THR A 96 -1.13 -5.14 8.86
C THR A 96 0.33 -5.33 8.49
N ILE A 97 0.58 -5.91 7.32
CA ILE A 97 1.91 -5.99 6.72
C ILE A 97 2.09 -4.81 5.77
N LEU A 98 3.16 -4.06 5.99
CA LEU A 98 3.61 -3.03 5.06
C LEU A 98 4.78 -3.54 4.22
N ILE A 99 4.71 -3.30 2.92
CA ILE A 99 5.76 -3.62 1.96
C ILE A 99 6.23 -2.29 1.35
N ASN A 100 7.52 -1.98 1.52
CA ASN A 100 8.10 -0.68 1.14
C ASN A 100 7.33 0.53 1.72
N GLY A 101 6.72 0.34 2.90
CA GLY A 101 5.90 1.36 3.56
C GLY A 101 4.45 1.44 3.11
N LEU A 102 4.02 0.66 2.12
CA LEU A 102 2.62 0.56 1.69
C LEU A 102 1.88 -0.54 2.49
N PRO A 103 0.70 -0.27 3.08
CA PRO A 103 -0.09 -1.28 3.77
C PRO A 103 -0.80 -2.19 2.75
N LEU A 104 -0.24 -3.38 2.48
CA LEU A 104 -0.72 -4.24 1.38
C LEU A 104 -1.48 -5.48 1.84
N ASP A 105 -1.22 -5.99 3.05
CA ASP A 105 -1.90 -7.17 3.57
C ASP A 105 -2.45 -6.90 4.97
N GLN A 106 -3.70 -7.32 5.18
CA GLN A 106 -4.47 -7.09 6.40
C GLN A 106 -4.98 -8.43 6.90
N ILE A 107 -4.54 -8.80 8.09
CA ILE A 107 -4.83 -10.09 8.72
C ILE A 107 -5.74 -9.85 9.92
N GLU A 108 -6.86 -10.58 9.91
CA GLU A 108 -7.83 -10.62 11.00
C GLU A 108 -7.65 -11.93 11.78
N LEU A 109 -7.50 -11.84 13.09
CA LEU A 109 -7.35 -13.01 13.97
C LEU A 109 -8.71 -13.40 14.56
N LYS A 110 -9.04 -14.68 14.48
CA LYS A 110 -10.25 -15.24 15.10
C LYS A 110 -9.89 -16.25 16.20
N ARG A 111 -10.71 -16.29 17.24
CA ARG A 111 -10.57 -17.29 18.31
C ARG A 111 -10.81 -18.69 17.72
N ARG A 112 -10.10 -19.68 18.25
CA ARG A 112 -10.31 -21.09 17.89
C ARG A 112 -11.74 -21.51 18.26
N GLY A 113 -12.42 -22.21 17.36
CA GLY A 113 -13.78 -22.70 17.56
C GLY A 113 -14.91 -21.77 17.09
N LEU A 114 -14.61 -20.60 16.51
CA LEU A 114 -15.62 -19.85 15.74
C LEU A 114 -15.90 -20.53 14.39
N ASP A 115 -17.15 -20.47 13.93
CA ASP A 115 -17.57 -21.00 12.64
C ASP A 115 -16.93 -20.18 11.50
N PHE A 116 -16.27 -20.88 10.58
CA PHE A 116 -15.71 -20.31 9.35
C PHE A 116 -16.74 -19.48 8.58
N LYS A 117 -18.03 -19.85 8.68
CA LYS A 117 -19.15 -19.10 8.09
C LYS A 117 -19.25 -17.66 8.58
N GLU A 118 -18.99 -17.41 9.86
CA GLU A 118 -19.04 -16.05 10.43
C GLU A 118 -17.89 -15.20 9.91
N ALA A 119 -16.67 -15.77 9.82
CA ALA A 119 -15.51 -15.11 9.25
C ALA A 119 -15.72 -14.78 7.76
N PHE A 120 -16.26 -15.73 6.98
CA PHE A 120 -16.58 -15.52 5.58
C PHE A 120 -17.60 -14.38 5.39
N ASN A 121 -18.69 -14.39 6.17
CA ASN A 121 -19.71 -13.33 6.11
C ASN A 121 -19.15 -11.96 6.46
N GLN A 122 -18.20 -11.89 7.40
CA GLN A 122 -17.51 -10.65 7.74
C GLN A 122 -16.69 -10.12 6.55
N ILE A 123 -15.92 -10.98 5.86
CA ILE A 123 -15.19 -10.61 4.63
C ILE A 123 -16.14 -10.12 3.52
N GLN A 124 -17.27 -10.81 3.33
CA GLN A 124 -18.27 -10.42 2.33
C GLN A 124 -18.96 -9.09 2.66
N ARG A 125 -19.07 -8.72 3.95
CA ARG A 125 -19.50 -7.38 4.34
C ARG A 125 -18.46 -6.33 3.94
N TYR A 126 -17.17 -6.55 4.22
CA TYR A 126 -16.12 -5.60 3.85
C TYR A 126 -16.06 -5.35 2.34
N ARG A 127 -16.13 -6.42 1.52
CA ARG A 127 -16.17 -6.28 0.04
C ARG A 127 -17.28 -5.36 -0.46
N ARG A 128 -18.47 -5.45 0.16
CA ARG A 128 -19.63 -4.63 -0.20
C ARG A 128 -19.53 -3.18 0.27
N HIS A 129 -19.01 -2.95 1.47
CA HIS A 129 -19.03 -1.62 2.11
C HIS A 129 -17.80 -0.76 1.79
N ASP A 130 -16.62 -1.38 1.64
CA ASP A 130 -15.35 -0.64 1.45
C ASP A 130 -14.93 -0.56 -0.03
N PHE A 131 -15.39 -1.50 -0.86
CA PHE A 131 -14.91 -1.65 -2.23
C PHE A 131 -15.99 -1.61 -3.32
N GLY A 132 -17.28 -1.59 -2.95
CA GLY A 132 -18.40 -1.54 -3.90
C GLY A 132 -18.48 -2.74 -4.86
N VAL A 133 -17.80 -3.86 -4.55
CA VAL A 133 -17.75 -5.03 -5.42
C VAL A 133 -18.82 -6.04 -5.01
N SER A 134 -19.79 -6.26 -5.89
CA SER A 134 -20.75 -7.37 -5.78
C SER A 134 -20.02 -8.72 -5.93
N PRO A 135 -20.41 -9.78 -5.20
CA PRO A 135 -19.82 -11.10 -5.39
C PRO A 135 -20.08 -11.59 -6.84
N PRO A 136 -19.15 -12.37 -7.43
CA PRO A 136 -19.40 -13.02 -8.70
C PRO A 136 -20.59 -13.97 -8.58
N VAL A 137 -21.50 -13.89 -9.55
CA VAL A 137 -22.70 -14.73 -9.67
C VAL A 137 -22.32 -16.17 -10.01
#